data_AF-A0A7W5FC45-F1
#
_entry.id   AF-A0A7W5FC45-F1
#
_cell.length_a   1.000
_cell.length_b   1.000
_cell.length_c   1.000
_cell.angle_alpha   90.00
_cell.angle_beta   90.00
_cell.angle_gamma   90.00
#
_symmetry.space_group_name_H-M   'P 1'
#
loop_
_entity.id
_entity.type
_entity.pdbx_description
1 polymer ?
#
loop_
_entity_poly.entity_id
_entity_poly.type
_entity_poly.pdbx_seq_one_letter_code
_entity_poly.pdbx_strand_id
1 'polypeptide(L)'
;MPRIPRLAVPAVLTATALATWVAPTPAFAAGPAAAAALAANQASHLSAADLTWNESDVAAVTLTGTSATTTSSNVTVSGSTVTVTAAGTYRFSGTLTSGQIVVNSTGAGIVRLILNGVTITGSTGAVNVVAADEVLVHLTAGTTNRLTDGAASADAPLASAADTTIAGTGSLILTGNANDAINVKDGLVIAGGTITATAPDDAIRGQDYVIVSGGSITATAGGDGLKSDNEEDATRGYVAVTGGTVNVTSTGDALTGQTDVIVNGGSITARTTGADSAKGLKAGVLTVISDGTVNVNATDDGVHSDAAVTIDGGATTVASGDDGVHAETDVRIGGGTVNVTRSYEGVEGLKVYVTGGTVSAVATDDAFNASDPTYGEMQNSPNALISITGGAVSVNAGTDGLDSNGALTIGGGTVVVSGSGTRGGGEGGLDANGAVTIAAGTLISTGISATTSTLPTSGQGWVSVTLSANQPAGTVVHIATTSGTQIASYTAAKAFRGVVFSSSQITRGTTYAIRTGGSVSGTAVGGGLYLGGTLNGTQVATVVAGNR
;
A
#
# COMPACT_ATOMS: atom_id res chain seq x y z
N MET A 1 -48.47 37.94 46.91
CA MET A 1 -47.50 38.13 45.80
C MET A 1 -46.35 37.16 46.00
N PRO A 2 -46.21 36.12 45.18
CA PRO A 2 -45.21 35.08 45.40
C PRO A 2 -43.85 35.51 44.82
N ARG A 3 -42.77 35.28 45.57
CA ARG A 3 -41.39 35.30 45.08
C ARG A 3 -40.95 33.85 44.88
N ILE A 4 -40.65 33.51 43.63
CA ILE A 4 -40.11 32.22 43.20
C ILE A 4 -38.59 32.22 43.45
N PRO A 5 -38.00 31.19 44.08
CA PRO A 5 -36.56 31.00 44.13
C PRO A 5 -36.04 30.21 42.91
N ARG A 6 -34.77 30.48 42.61
CA ARG A 6 -33.95 29.95 41.51
C ARG A 6 -33.89 28.42 41.46
N LEU A 7 -34.00 27.86 40.25
CA LEU A 7 -33.50 26.53 39.91
C LEU A 7 -32.37 26.69 38.88
N ALA A 8 -31.17 26.23 39.24
CA ALA A 8 -30.03 26.12 38.36
C ALA A 8 -30.06 24.76 37.65
N VAL A 9 -29.82 24.75 36.34
CA VAL A 9 -29.51 23.54 35.57
C VAL A 9 -28.30 23.89 34.69
N PRO A 10 -27.20 23.10 34.71
CA PRO A 10 -26.13 23.26 33.75
C PRO A 10 -26.54 22.60 32.43
N ALA A 11 -26.48 23.36 31.33
CA ALA A 11 -26.63 22.83 29.98
C ALA A 11 -25.35 22.07 29.60
N VAL A 12 -25.44 20.76 29.47
CA VAL A 12 -24.42 19.93 28.82
C VAL A 12 -24.56 20.16 27.32
N LEU A 13 -23.59 20.85 26.73
CA LEU A 13 -23.47 21.01 25.29
C LEU A 13 -22.76 19.76 24.73
N THR A 14 -23.52 18.80 24.21
CA THR A 14 -22.95 17.67 23.47
C THR A 14 -22.58 18.15 22.06
N ALA A 15 -21.28 18.36 21.82
CA ALA A 15 -20.75 18.56 20.48
C ALA A 15 -20.88 17.25 19.69
N THR A 16 -21.91 17.17 18.85
CA THR A 16 -22.01 16.15 17.80
C THR A 16 -21.09 16.56 16.67
N ALA A 17 -19.95 15.87 16.54
CA ALA A 17 -19.08 16.01 15.38
C ALA A 17 -19.85 15.52 14.14
N LEU A 18 -20.27 16.43 13.27
CA LEU A 18 -20.65 16.08 11.91
C LEU A 18 -19.38 15.61 11.19
N ALA A 19 -19.28 14.30 10.96
CA ALA A 19 -18.34 13.76 10.00
C ALA A 19 -18.72 14.31 8.61
N THR A 20 -17.95 15.28 8.12
CA THR A 20 -18.05 15.73 6.73
C THR A 20 -17.65 14.56 5.84
N TRP A 21 -18.63 13.99 5.16
CA TRP A 21 -18.45 12.98 4.12
C TRP A 21 -17.62 13.63 3.01
N VAL A 22 -16.32 13.32 2.96
CA VAL A 22 -15.45 13.70 1.84
C VAL A 22 -15.99 12.95 0.63
N ALA A 23 -16.44 13.67 -0.39
CA ALA A 23 -16.84 13.06 -1.65
C ALA A 23 -15.69 12.18 -2.16
N PRO A 24 -15.95 10.96 -2.67
CA PRO A 24 -14.90 10.13 -3.22
C PRO A 24 -14.17 10.92 -4.31
N THR A 25 -12.85 11.02 -4.18
CA THR A 25 -11.99 11.51 -5.25
C THR A 25 -12.33 10.73 -6.52
N PRO A 26 -12.52 11.39 -7.68
CA PRO A 26 -12.84 10.68 -8.92
C PRO A 26 -11.81 9.57 -9.12
N ALA A 27 -12.29 8.35 -9.34
CA ALA A 27 -11.42 7.19 -9.54
C ALA A 27 -10.49 7.51 -10.71
N PHE A 28 -9.19 7.51 -10.45
CA PHE A 28 -8.20 7.59 -11.51
C PHE A 28 -8.36 6.34 -12.39
N ALA A 29 -8.19 6.49 -13.70
CA ALA A 29 -8.10 5.31 -14.56
C ALA A 29 -6.90 4.46 -14.11
N ALA A 30 -7.07 3.14 -14.12
CA ALA A 30 -6.01 2.22 -13.75
C ALA A 30 -4.77 2.45 -14.63
N GLY A 31 -3.59 2.41 -14.00
CA GLY A 31 -2.32 2.44 -14.69
C GLY A 31 -2.04 1.12 -15.45
N PRO A 32 -1.16 1.13 -16.47
CA PRO A 32 -0.85 -0.07 -17.26
C PRO A 32 0.07 -1.08 -16.57
N ALA A 33 0.83 -0.70 -15.53
CA ALA A 33 1.92 -1.52 -15.00
C ALA A 33 1.45 -2.86 -14.44
N ALA A 34 0.36 -2.89 -13.66
CA ALA A 34 -0.13 -4.12 -13.05
C ALA A 34 -0.64 -5.12 -14.10
N ALA A 35 -1.27 -4.64 -15.17
CA ALA A 35 -1.69 -5.50 -16.27
C ALA A 35 -0.50 -6.13 -17.00
N ALA A 36 0.60 -5.38 -17.17
CA ALA A 36 1.83 -5.90 -17.75
C ALA A 36 2.50 -6.95 -16.84
N ALA A 37 2.56 -6.69 -15.54
CA ALA A 37 3.10 -7.65 -14.55
C ALA A 37 2.27 -8.94 -14.51
N LEU A 38 0.93 -8.83 -14.46
CA LEU A 38 0.04 -10.00 -14.50
C LEU A 38 0.18 -10.82 -15.79
N ALA A 39 0.47 -10.17 -16.93
CA ALA A 39 0.68 -10.87 -18.19
C ALA A 39 2.05 -11.58 -18.27
N ALA A 40 3.03 -11.16 -17.46
CA ALA A 40 4.34 -11.80 -17.37
C ALA A 40 4.34 -13.00 -16.40
N ASN A 41 3.47 -12.96 -15.39
CA ASN A 41 3.28 -14.04 -14.44
C ASN A 41 2.40 -15.18 -14.98
N GLN A 42 2.53 -16.37 -14.38
CA GLN A 42 1.70 -17.53 -14.69
C GLN A 42 0.23 -17.17 -14.50
N ALA A 43 -0.59 -17.42 -15.52
CA ALA A 43 -2.02 -17.15 -15.44
C ALA A 43 -2.72 -18.06 -14.41
N SER A 44 -3.75 -17.50 -13.77
CA SER A 44 -4.70 -18.21 -12.92
C SER A 44 -5.26 -19.47 -13.58
N HIS A 45 -5.39 -20.56 -12.83
CA HIS A 45 -6.13 -21.76 -13.26
C HIS A 45 -7.63 -21.52 -13.44
N LEU A 46 -8.22 -20.61 -12.65
CA LEU A 46 -9.66 -20.38 -12.64
C LEU A 46 -10.23 -20.02 -14.02
N SER A 47 -11.21 -20.80 -14.47
CA SER A 47 -12.05 -20.51 -15.61
C SER A 47 -13.51 -20.22 -15.20
N ALA A 48 -14.25 -19.51 -16.06
CA ALA A 48 -15.67 -19.26 -15.82
C ALA A 48 -16.52 -20.55 -15.78
N ALA A 49 -16.05 -21.64 -16.42
CA ALA A 49 -16.75 -22.91 -16.45
C ALA A 49 -16.70 -23.62 -15.08
N ASP A 50 -15.67 -23.37 -14.28
CA ASP A 50 -15.49 -24.01 -12.97
C ASP A 50 -16.59 -23.62 -12.00
N LEU A 51 -17.12 -22.40 -12.14
CA LEU A 51 -18.20 -21.86 -11.33
C LEU A 51 -19.60 -22.33 -11.75
N THR A 52 -19.70 -23.23 -12.74
CA THR A 52 -20.97 -23.74 -13.27
C THR A 52 -21.06 -25.26 -13.17
N TRP A 53 -22.23 -25.76 -12.79
CA TRP A 53 -22.55 -27.20 -12.75
C TRP A 53 -24.05 -27.43 -12.88
N ASN A 54 -24.45 -28.65 -13.21
CA ASN A 54 -25.86 -29.05 -13.15
C ASN A 54 -26.21 -29.52 -11.75
N GLU A 55 -27.26 -28.97 -11.16
CA GLU A 55 -27.73 -29.37 -9.83
C GLU A 55 -28.16 -30.85 -9.74
N SER A 56 -28.58 -31.46 -10.85
CA SER A 56 -28.91 -32.89 -10.91
C SER A 56 -27.71 -33.80 -10.70
N ASP A 57 -26.50 -33.30 -10.96
CA ASP A 57 -25.26 -34.08 -10.94
C ASP A 57 -24.55 -33.98 -9.58
N VAL A 58 -25.12 -33.20 -8.66
CA VAL A 58 -24.53 -32.94 -7.33
C VAL A 58 -24.78 -34.12 -6.40
N ALA A 59 -23.69 -34.77 -6.00
CA ALA A 59 -23.72 -35.82 -5.00
C ALA A 59 -23.81 -35.23 -3.58
N ALA A 60 -24.84 -35.61 -2.81
CA ALA A 60 -24.97 -35.21 -1.42
C ALA A 60 -24.09 -36.05 -0.49
N VAL A 61 -23.43 -35.38 0.46
CA VAL A 61 -22.63 -35.99 1.53
C VAL A 61 -22.98 -35.33 2.87
N THR A 62 -23.61 -36.06 3.78
CA THR A 62 -24.02 -35.52 5.09
C THR A 62 -23.11 -36.04 6.18
N LEU A 63 -22.45 -35.13 6.88
CA LEU A 63 -21.54 -35.40 8.00
C LEU A 63 -22.34 -35.55 9.31
N THR A 64 -22.11 -36.63 10.05
CA THR A 64 -22.97 -37.08 11.17
C THR A 64 -22.24 -37.14 12.53
N GLY A 65 -21.22 -36.31 12.71
CA GLY A 65 -20.40 -36.22 13.92
C GLY A 65 -19.16 -37.11 13.86
N THR A 66 -19.35 -38.43 13.84
CA THR A 66 -18.26 -39.42 13.79
C THR A 66 -18.19 -40.19 12.47
N SER A 67 -19.07 -39.87 11.52
CA SER A 67 -19.10 -40.49 10.19
C SER A 67 -19.81 -39.61 9.17
N ALA A 68 -20.14 -40.15 8.00
CA ALA A 68 -20.92 -39.49 6.98
C ALA A 68 -21.82 -40.47 6.20
N THR A 69 -22.84 -39.93 5.55
CA THR A 69 -23.74 -40.68 4.66
C THR A 69 -23.71 -40.10 3.25
N THR A 70 -23.75 -40.96 2.25
CA THR A 70 -23.80 -40.60 0.83
C THR A 70 -24.32 -41.77 0.00
N THR A 71 -24.85 -41.48 -1.19
CA THR A 71 -25.22 -42.47 -2.21
C THR A 71 -24.24 -42.50 -3.38
N SER A 72 -23.23 -41.62 -3.39
CA SER A 72 -22.25 -41.55 -4.47
C SER A 72 -21.23 -42.66 -4.37
N SER A 73 -20.99 -43.38 -5.48
CA SER A 73 -19.90 -44.36 -5.59
C SER A 73 -18.52 -43.72 -5.61
N ASN A 74 -18.43 -42.41 -5.84
CA ASN A 74 -17.18 -41.66 -5.90
C ASN A 74 -16.77 -41.09 -4.53
N VAL A 75 -17.51 -41.46 -3.47
CA VAL A 75 -17.22 -41.06 -2.09
C VAL A 75 -17.15 -42.31 -1.23
N THR A 76 -16.03 -42.49 -0.55
CA THR A 76 -15.83 -43.57 0.42
C THR A 76 -15.83 -43.00 1.83
N VAL A 77 -16.48 -43.71 2.76
CA VAL A 77 -16.57 -43.29 4.17
C VAL A 77 -15.92 -44.38 5.02
N SER A 78 -14.85 -44.02 5.73
CA SER A 78 -14.15 -44.90 6.68
C SER A 78 -14.08 -44.21 8.03
N GLY A 79 -15.00 -44.58 8.94
CA GLY A 79 -15.18 -43.85 10.20
C GLY A 79 -15.52 -42.38 9.92
N SER A 80 -14.70 -41.47 10.45
CA SER A 80 -14.80 -40.02 10.27
C SER A 80 -13.93 -39.45 9.13
N THR A 81 -13.32 -40.31 8.32
CA THR A 81 -12.61 -39.92 7.09
C THR A 81 -13.53 -40.12 5.89
N VAL A 82 -13.79 -39.04 5.15
CA VAL A 82 -14.65 -39.03 3.96
C VAL A 82 -13.81 -38.71 2.74
N THR A 83 -13.57 -39.70 1.87
CA THR A 83 -12.66 -39.56 0.73
C THR A 83 -13.43 -39.47 -0.58
N VAL A 84 -13.29 -38.35 -1.29
CA VAL A 84 -13.71 -38.17 -2.69
C VAL A 84 -12.64 -38.76 -3.61
N THR A 85 -13.03 -39.68 -4.48
CA THR A 85 -12.09 -40.49 -5.28
C THR A 85 -12.11 -40.20 -6.78
N ALA A 86 -12.99 -39.30 -7.24
CA ALA A 86 -13.09 -38.92 -8.65
C ALA A 86 -13.58 -37.47 -8.82
N ALA A 87 -13.26 -36.87 -9.98
CA ALA A 87 -13.82 -35.59 -10.42
C ALA A 87 -15.35 -35.58 -10.36
N GLY A 88 -15.93 -34.42 -10.08
CA GLY A 88 -17.38 -34.28 -9.88
C GLY A 88 -17.75 -33.19 -8.90
N THR A 89 -19.05 -33.08 -8.60
CA THR A 89 -19.59 -32.05 -7.71
C THR A 89 -20.23 -32.67 -6.49
N TYR A 90 -19.76 -32.28 -5.31
CA TYR A 90 -20.11 -32.90 -4.03
C TYR A 90 -20.56 -31.84 -3.04
N ARG A 91 -21.80 -31.95 -2.55
CA ARG A 91 -22.37 -31.05 -1.55
C ARG A 91 -22.26 -31.64 -0.16
N PHE A 92 -21.45 -31.00 0.67
CA PHE A 92 -21.24 -31.35 2.06
C PHE A 92 -22.11 -30.50 2.98
N SER A 93 -22.68 -31.14 4.00
CA SER A 93 -23.40 -30.47 5.09
C SER A 93 -23.21 -31.23 6.41
N GLY A 94 -23.45 -30.57 7.54
CA GLY A 94 -23.35 -31.20 8.87
C GLY A 94 -21.96 -31.09 9.49
N THR A 95 -21.65 -31.98 10.43
CA THR A 95 -20.47 -31.85 11.29
C THR A 95 -19.60 -33.11 11.32
N LEU A 96 -18.28 -32.96 11.38
CA LEU A 96 -17.34 -33.97 11.88
C LEU A 96 -16.60 -33.42 13.10
N THR A 97 -16.70 -34.09 14.24
CA THR A 97 -16.09 -33.62 15.51
C THR A 97 -14.61 -33.99 15.64
N SER A 98 -14.17 -35.00 14.89
CA SER A 98 -12.78 -35.45 14.81
C SER A 98 -12.64 -36.25 13.51
N GLY A 99 -12.49 -35.55 12.38
CA GLY A 99 -12.55 -36.16 11.06
C GLY A 99 -12.02 -35.25 9.96
N GLN A 100 -12.08 -35.74 8.72
CA GLN A 100 -11.50 -35.05 7.58
C GLN A 100 -12.26 -35.38 6.30
N ILE A 101 -12.40 -34.39 5.41
CA ILE A 101 -12.68 -34.62 3.98
C ILE A 101 -11.34 -34.76 3.27
N VAL A 102 -11.15 -35.88 2.57
CA VAL A 102 -9.97 -36.14 1.74
C VAL A 102 -10.38 -36.09 0.28
N VAL A 103 -9.58 -35.43 -0.57
CA VAL A 103 -9.71 -35.54 -2.03
C VAL A 103 -8.50 -36.30 -2.56
N ASN A 104 -8.75 -37.42 -3.21
CA ASN A 104 -7.74 -38.24 -3.86
C ASN A 104 -8.29 -38.73 -5.21
N SER A 105 -8.45 -37.78 -6.13
CA SER A 105 -8.94 -37.99 -7.49
C SER A 105 -7.77 -37.84 -8.47
N THR A 106 -7.18 -38.95 -8.91
CA THR A 106 -6.02 -38.94 -9.82
C THR A 106 -6.38 -38.81 -11.31
N GLY A 107 -7.66 -38.79 -11.64
CA GLY A 107 -8.16 -38.57 -13.01
C GLY A 107 -8.28 -37.09 -13.36
N ALA A 108 -8.41 -36.81 -14.67
CA ALA A 108 -8.64 -35.46 -15.17
C ALA A 108 -10.02 -34.91 -14.76
N GLY A 109 -10.09 -33.59 -14.60
CA GLY A 109 -11.29 -32.85 -14.28
C GLY A 109 -11.37 -32.37 -12.84
N ILE A 110 -12.14 -31.31 -12.65
CA ILE A 110 -12.28 -30.59 -11.39
C ILE A 110 -13.10 -31.38 -10.34
N VAL A 111 -12.66 -31.31 -9.09
CA VAL A 111 -13.43 -31.70 -7.91
C VAL A 111 -14.04 -30.46 -7.28
N ARG A 112 -15.37 -30.34 -7.29
CA ARG A 112 -16.10 -29.25 -6.64
C ARG A 112 -16.62 -29.68 -5.27
N LEU A 113 -16.11 -29.06 -4.22
CA LEU A 113 -16.57 -29.20 -2.84
C LEU A 113 -17.54 -28.04 -2.51
N ILE A 114 -18.84 -28.29 -2.59
CA ILE A 114 -19.85 -27.32 -2.15
C ILE A 114 -20.03 -27.46 -0.63
N LEU A 115 -19.58 -26.46 0.12
CA LEU A 115 -19.72 -26.39 1.57
C LEU A 115 -21.02 -25.68 1.93
N ASN A 116 -21.95 -26.41 2.53
CA ASN A 116 -23.31 -25.95 2.87
C ASN A 116 -23.57 -26.09 4.38
N GLY A 117 -22.92 -25.24 5.17
CA GLY A 117 -23.03 -25.25 6.62
C GLY A 117 -22.26 -26.38 7.28
N VAL A 118 -21.01 -26.59 6.84
CA VAL A 118 -20.12 -27.64 7.35
C VAL A 118 -19.36 -27.19 8.59
N THR A 119 -19.19 -28.05 9.59
CA THR A 119 -18.23 -27.84 10.68
C THR A 119 -17.34 -29.07 10.84
N ILE A 120 -16.02 -28.92 10.64
CA ILE A 120 -15.07 -30.03 10.75
C ILE A 120 -13.94 -29.61 11.67
N THR A 121 -13.73 -30.42 12.71
CA THR A 121 -12.50 -30.41 13.50
C THR A 121 -11.70 -31.66 13.12
N GLY A 122 -10.53 -31.46 12.53
CA GLY A 122 -9.60 -32.53 12.17
C GLY A 122 -8.52 -32.70 13.21
N SER A 123 -8.03 -33.94 13.39
CA SER A 123 -6.84 -34.20 14.23
C SER A 123 -5.55 -33.75 13.54
N THR A 124 -5.53 -33.75 12.20
CA THR A 124 -4.44 -33.23 11.36
C THR A 124 -4.91 -32.07 10.50
N GLY A 125 -6.00 -32.22 9.73
CA GLY A 125 -6.61 -31.14 8.93
C GLY A 125 -8.08 -31.44 8.65
N ALA A 126 -8.88 -30.43 8.28
CA ALA A 126 -10.31 -30.60 8.05
C ALA A 126 -10.64 -30.98 6.60
N VAL A 127 -9.96 -30.37 5.64
CA VAL A 127 -10.01 -30.70 4.21
C VAL A 127 -8.56 -30.89 3.73
N ASN A 128 -8.28 -32.05 3.15
CA ASN A 128 -6.95 -32.40 2.65
C ASN A 128 -7.05 -32.94 1.22
N VAL A 129 -6.54 -32.19 0.25
CA VAL A 129 -6.44 -32.61 -1.15
C VAL A 129 -5.07 -33.23 -1.37
N VAL A 130 -5.06 -34.57 -1.47
CA VAL A 130 -3.86 -35.36 -1.75
C VAL A 130 -3.55 -35.37 -3.25
N ALA A 131 -4.58 -35.44 -4.09
CA ALA A 131 -4.47 -35.37 -5.53
C ALA A 131 -5.80 -34.94 -6.15
N ALA A 132 -5.73 -34.02 -7.10
CA ALA A 132 -6.80 -33.60 -8.00
C ALA A 132 -6.15 -32.93 -9.21
N ASP A 133 -6.87 -32.88 -10.35
CA ASP A 133 -6.49 -32.01 -11.46
C ASP A 133 -6.67 -30.54 -11.07
N GLU A 134 -7.82 -30.22 -10.44
CA GLU A 134 -8.16 -28.91 -9.89
C GLU A 134 -9.23 -29.08 -8.80
N VAL A 135 -9.25 -28.19 -7.81
CA VAL A 135 -10.29 -28.15 -6.76
C VAL A 135 -11.00 -26.81 -6.70
N LEU A 136 -12.33 -26.83 -6.65
CA LEU A 136 -13.16 -25.68 -6.29
C LEU A 136 -13.81 -25.90 -4.94
N VAL A 137 -13.54 -25.03 -3.97
CA VAL A 137 -14.28 -24.93 -2.72
C VAL A 137 -15.36 -23.84 -2.87
N HIS A 138 -16.62 -24.26 -3.01
CA HIS A 138 -17.74 -23.34 -3.17
C HIS A 138 -18.50 -23.13 -1.86
N LEU A 139 -18.62 -21.88 -1.42
CA LEU A 139 -19.26 -21.47 -0.18
C LEU A 139 -20.73 -21.12 -0.41
N THR A 140 -21.64 -21.98 0.08
CA THR A 140 -23.07 -21.80 -0.13
C THR A 140 -23.59 -20.53 0.55
N ALA A 141 -24.30 -19.71 -0.22
CA ALA A 141 -24.88 -18.45 0.27
C ALA A 141 -25.71 -18.64 1.55
N GLY A 142 -25.56 -17.72 2.51
CA GLY A 142 -26.30 -17.75 3.77
C GLY A 142 -25.85 -18.82 4.78
N THR A 143 -24.78 -19.56 4.48
CA THR A 143 -24.21 -20.54 5.40
C THR A 143 -22.84 -20.13 5.93
N THR A 144 -22.48 -20.67 7.10
CA THR A 144 -21.13 -20.55 7.67
C THR A 144 -20.50 -21.92 7.72
N ASN A 145 -19.32 -22.04 7.13
CA ASN A 145 -18.50 -23.24 7.14
C ASN A 145 -17.32 -23.03 8.09
N ARG A 146 -16.99 -24.02 8.92
CA ARG A 146 -15.93 -23.94 9.93
C ARG A 146 -14.96 -25.10 9.76
N LEU A 147 -13.70 -24.79 9.51
CA LEU A 147 -12.62 -25.77 9.35
C LEU A 147 -11.56 -25.51 10.44
N THR A 148 -11.22 -26.53 11.20
CA THR A 148 -10.23 -26.45 12.27
C THR A 148 -9.32 -27.67 12.20
N ASP A 149 -8.01 -27.47 12.28
CA ASP A 149 -7.03 -28.55 12.34
C ASP A 149 -6.68 -28.94 13.78
N GLY A 150 -5.73 -29.86 13.95
CA GLY A 150 -5.20 -30.22 15.26
C GLY A 150 -3.90 -29.48 15.56
N ALA A 151 -3.53 -29.41 16.84
CA ALA A 151 -2.29 -28.75 17.31
C ALA A 151 -0.98 -29.41 16.81
N ALA A 152 -1.07 -30.54 16.12
CA ALA A 152 0.07 -31.24 15.50
C ALA A 152 -0.11 -31.37 13.97
N SER A 153 -0.93 -30.50 13.37
CA SER A 153 -1.06 -30.39 11.91
C SER A 153 0.29 -30.07 11.26
N ALA A 154 0.58 -30.75 10.15
CA ALA A 154 1.76 -30.45 9.34
C ALA A 154 1.50 -29.32 8.33
N ASP A 155 0.24 -29.06 7.97
CA ASP A 155 -0.12 -28.12 6.90
C ASP A 155 -1.16 -27.11 7.37
N ALA A 156 -2.46 -27.41 7.25
CA ALA A 156 -3.53 -26.46 7.52
C ALA A 156 -4.92 -27.14 7.69
N PRO A 157 -5.93 -26.43 8.24
CA PRO A 157 -7.33 -26.84 8.17
C PRO A 157 -7.81 -27.09 6.74
N LEU A 158 -7.37 -26.29 5.78
CA LEU A 158 -7.54 -26.51 4.34
C LEU A 158 -6.16 -26.63 3.70
N ALA A 159 -5.78 -27.86 3.35
CA ALA A 159 -4.52 -28.15 2.66
C ALA A 159 -4.79 -28.73 1.27
N SER A 160 -4.01 -28.32 0.27
CA SER A 160 -4.13 -28.85 -1.09
C SER A 160 -2.80 -29.02 -1.81
N ALA A 161 -2.61 -30.19 -2.43
CA ALA A 161 -1.54 -30.47 -3.38
C ALA A 161 -1.91 -30.17 -4.84
N ALA A 162 -3.05 -29.50 -5.08
CA ALA A 162 -3.54 -29.12 -6.40
C ALA A 162 -3.97 -27.65 -6.42
N ASP A 163 -4.00 -27.06 -7.61
CA ASP A 163 -4.62 -25.77 -7.89
C ASP A 163 -6.02 -25.69 -7.25
N THR A 164 -6.26 -24.63 -6.49
CA THR A 164 -7.47 -24.48 -5.68
C THR A 164 -8.11 -23.11 -5.86
N THR A 165 -9.40 -23.09 -6.21
CA THR A 165 -10.24 -21.90 -6.16
C THR A 165 -11.20 -21.94 -4.95
N ILE A 166 -11.35 -20.81 -4.26
CA ILE A 166 -12.43 -20.56 -3.29
C ILE A 166 -13.41 -19.56 -3.89
N ALA A 167 -14.70 -19.93 -3.95
CA ALA A 167 -15.74 -19.08 -4.53
C ALA A 167 -17.08 -19.19 -3.77
N GLY A 168 -18.10 -18.48 -4.27
CA GLY A 168 -19.42 -18.39 -3.64
C GLY A 168 -19.55 -17.18 -2.72
N THR A 169 -20.67 -17.05 -2.02
CA THR A 169 -20.97 -15.89 -1.17
C THR A 169 -21.24 -16.26 0.30
N GLY A 170 -21.10 -17.55 0.64
CA GLY A 170 -21.13 -18.03 2.01
C GLY A 170 -19.90 -17.59 2.83
N SER A 171 -19.91 -17.95 4.11
CA SER A 171 -18.79 -17.69 5.02
C SER A 171 -17.93 -18.94 5.20
N LEU A 172 -16.62 -18.74 5.32
CA LEU A 172 -15.62 -19.76 5.66
C LEU A 172 -14.77 -19.24 6.81
N ILE A 173 -14.74 -19.98 7.91
CA ILE A 173 -13.92 -19.68 9.09
C ILE A 173 -12.90 -20.81 9.22
N LEU A 174 -11.62 -20.46 9.10
CA LEU A 174 -10.49 -21.38 9.24
C LEU A 174 -9.70 -21.03 10.50
N THR A 175 -9.38 -22.06 11.29
CA THR A 175 -8.55 -21.92 12.49
C THR A 175 -7.44 -22.96 12.42
N GLY A 176 -6.26 -22.52 12.02
CA GLY A 176 -5.02 -23.28 12.12
C GLY A 176 -4.49 -23.22 13.56
N ASN A 177 -3.95 -24.32 14.06
CA ASN A 177 -3.44 -24.44 15.42
C ASN A 177 -1.94 -24.72 15.49
N ALA A 178 -1.29 -25.00 14.35
CA ALA A 178 0.14 -25.28 14.28
C ALA A 178 0.84 -24.41 13.23
N ASN A 179 0.37 -24.43 11.99
CA ASN A 179 0.95 -23.71 10.86
C ASN A 179 -0.11 -22.81 10.22
N ASP A 180 -0.42 -23.00 8.94
CA ASP A 180 -1.27 -22.10 8.18
C ASP A 180 -2.76 -22.34 8.39
N ALA A 181 -3.60 -21.38 8.02
CA ALA A 181 -5.05 -21.60 7.93
C ALA A 181 -5.47 -22.14 6.56
N ILE A 182 -4.76 -21.76 5.48
CA ILE A 182 -4.88 -22.33 4.14
C ILE A 182 -3.46 -22.57 3.60
N ASN A 183 -3.17 -23.80 3.15
CA ASN A 183 -1.89 -24.15 2.54
C ASN A 183 -2.11 -24.88 1.21
N VAL A 184 -1.86 -24.20 0.08
CA VAL A 184 -1.93 -24.77 -1.27
C VAL A 184 -0.51 -24.85 -1.85
N LYS A 185 -0.13 -26.02 -2.37
CA LYS A 185 1.20 -26.26 -2.97
C LYS A 185 1.31 -25.79 -4.42
N ASP A 186 0.18 -25.51 -5.07
CA ASP A 186 0.13 -24.87 -6.38
C ASP A 186 -0.51 -23.47 -6.25
N GLY A 187 -1.31 -23.05 -7.22
CA GLY A 187 -2.00 -21.78 -7.26
C GLY A 187 -3.27 -21.73 -6.41
N LEU A 188 -3.48 -20.61 -5.73
CA LEU A 188 -4.69 -20.33 -4.96
C LEU A 188 -5.41 -19.10 -5.53
N VAL A 189 -6.69 -19.27 -5.85
CA VAL A 189 -7.57 -18.17 -6.27
C VAL A 189 -8.70 -17.99 -5.26
N ILE A 190 -8.88 -16.78 -4.76
CA ILE A 190 -10.04 -16.38 -3.97
C ILE A 190 -10.93 -15.47 -4.84
N ALA A 191 -12.00 -16.05 -5.37
CA ALA A 191 -12.96 -15.38 -6.24
C ALA A 191 -14.18 -14.83 -5.46
N GLY A 192 -14.40 -15.28 -4.23
CA GLY A 192 -15.55 -14.85 -3.44
C GLY A 192 -15.56 -15.39 -2.01
N GLY A 193 -16.60 -15.01 -1.28
CA GLY A 193 -16.89 -15.49 0.08
C GLY A 193 -16.53 -14.49 1.17
N THR A 194 -17.02 -14.75 2.39
CA THR A 194 -16.57 -14.07 3.60
C THR A 194 -15.64 -14.99 4.37
N ILE A 195 -14.34 -14.76 4.25
CA ILE A 195 -13.29 -15.65 4.75
C ILE A 195 -12.64 -15.04 5.98
N THR A 196 -12.60 -15.80 7.07
CA THR A 196 -11.78 -15.51 8.25
C THR A 196 -10.76 -16.61 8.42
N ALA A 197 -9.47 -16.26 8.31
CA ALA A 197 -8.35 -17.18 8.47
C ALA A 197 -7.51 -16.74 9.68
N THR A 198 -7.26 -17.66 10.61
CA THR A 198 -6.40 -17.42 11.78
C THR A 198 -5.39 -18.54 11.91
N ALA A 199 -4.11 -18.19 12.00
CA ALA A 199 -3.00 -19.13 11.93
C ALA A 199 -1.82 -18.68 12.82
N PRO A 200 -1.10 -19.60 13.49
CA PRO A 200 0.18 -19.31 14.12
C PRO A 200 1.33 -19.02 13.14
N ASP A 201 1.26 -19.54 11.92
CA ASP A 201 2.20 -19.21 10.82
C ASP A 201 1.47 -18.32 9.81
N ASP A 202 1.41 -18.68 8.53
CA ASP A 202 0.80 -17.84 7.50
C ASP A 202 -0.74 -18.01 7.48
N ALA A 203 -1.50 -16.92 7.39
CA ALA A 203 -2.96 -17.08 7.34
C ALA A 203 -3.42 -17.72 6.02
N ILE A 204 -2.88 -17.28 4.89
CA ILE A 204 -3.23 -17.79 3.56
C ILE A 204 -1.97 -17.97 2.72
N ARG A 205 -1.66 -19.21 2.37
CA ARG A 205 -0.51 -19.56 1.53
C ARG A 205 -0.94 -20.30 0.27
N GLY A 206 -0.51 -19.79 -0.88
CA GLY A 206 -0.54 -20.47 -2.17
C GLY A 206 0.85 -20.38 -2.77
N GLN A 207 1.54 -21.52 -2.88
CA GLN A 207 2.96 -21.54 -3.22
C GLN A 207 3.23 -20.90 -4.59
N ASP A 208 2.47 -21.26 -5.63
CA ASP A 208 2.67 -20.69 -6.97
C ASP A 208 2.13 -19.28 -7.11
N TYR A 209 0.95 -19.02 -6.54
CA TYR A 209 0.37 -17.69 -6.48
C TYR A 209 -0.79 -17.64 -5.49
N VAL A 210 -1.07 -16.43 -5.00
CA VAL A 210 -2.34 -16.10 -4.35
C VAL A 210 -3.01 -14.97 -5.11
N ILE A 211 -4.16 -15.23 -5.73
CA ILE A 211 -4.94 -14.24 -6.46
C ILE A 211 -6.26 -13.97 -5.74
N VAL A 212 -6.45 -12.75 -5.25
CA VAL A 212 -7.74 -12.26 -4.74
C VAL A 212 -8.43 -11.47 -5.84
N SER A 213 -9.46 -12.07 -6.44
CA SER A 213 -10.31 -11.41 -7.44
C SER A 213 -11.67 -10.99 -6.88
N GLY A 214 -12.04 -11.49 -5.70
CA GLY A 214 -13.27 -11.11 -5.01
C GLY A 214 -13.33 -11.60 -3.57
N GLY A 215 -14.46 -11.35 -2.91
CA GLY A 215 -14.70 -11.75 -1.52
C GLY A 215 -14.27 -10.70 -0.48
N SER A 216 -14.48 -11.04 0.79
CA SER A 216 -14.09 -10.27 1.96
C SER A 216 -13.26 -11.16 2.87
N ILE A 217 -11.95 -10.87 2.95
CA ILE A 217 -10.97 -11.66 3.68
C ILE A 217 -10.57 -10.91 4.96
N THR A 218 -10.51 -11.65 6.06
CA THR A 218 -9.88 -11.24 7.32
C THR A 218 -8.84 -12.30 7.69
N ALA A 219 -7.57 -11.92 7.67
CA ALA A 219 -6.44 -12.79 7.92
C ALA A 219 -5.68 -12.33 9.18
N THR A 220 -5.50 -13.24 10.14
CA THR A 220 -4.71 -13.01 11.35
C THR A 220 -3.62 -14.06 11.44
N ALA A 221 -2.36 -13.64 11.40
CA ALA A 221 -1.21 -14.53 11.24
C ALA A 221 -0.12 -14.27 12.28
N GLY A 222 0.56 -15.33 12.72
CA GLY A 222 1.84 -15.23 13.43
C GLY A 222 3.07 -15.23 12.48
N GLY A 223 2.86 -15.63 11.23
CA GLY A 223 3.72 -15.35 10.09
C GLY A 223 3.09 -14.25 9.23
N ASP A 224 2.97 -14.51 7.94
CA ASP A 224 2.47 -13.56 6.95
C ASP A 224 0.94 -13.65 6.79
N GLY A 225 0.32 -12.54 6.38
CA GLY A 225 -1.11 -12.55 6.08
C GLY A 225 -1.45 -13.40 4.85
N LEU A 226 -0.98 -12.94 3.69
CA LEU A 226 -1.07 -13.66 2.42
C LEU A 226 0.34 -13.88 1.87
N LYS A 227 0.63 -15.10 1.43
CA LYS A 227 1.97 -15.47 0.96
C LYS A 227 1.96 -16.34 -0.29
N SER A 228 2.89 -16.03 -1.17
CA SER A 228 3.32 -16.91 -2.26
C SER A 228 4.84 -16.97 -2.31
N ASP A 229 5.39 -18.18 -2.33
CA ASP A 229 6.80 -18.46 -2.01
C ASP A 229 7.45 -19.48 -2.97
N ASN A 230 6.94 -19.62 -4.19
CA ASN A 230 7.63 -20.41 -5.21
C ASN A 230 8.93 -19.70 -5.65
N GLU A 231 10.06 -20.34 -5.35
CA GLU A 231 11.41 -19.89 -5.72
C GLU A 231 11.96 -20.61 -6.98
N GLU A 232 11.24 -21.60 -7.50
CA GLU A 232 11.70 -22.48 -8.59
C GLU A 232 11.36 -21.93 -9.98
N ASP A 233 10.27 -21.16 -10.10
CA ASP A 233 9.79 -20.59 -11.36
C ASP A 233 9.55 -19.08 -11.22
N ALA A 234 10.28 -18.29 -12.00
CA ALA A 234 10.21 -16.82 -11.96
C ALA A 234 8.87 -16.22 -12.43
N THR A 235 7.97 -17.02 -12.99
CA THR A 235 6.60 -16.59 -13.33
C THR A 235 5.59 -16.88 -12.21
N ARG A 236 6.04 -17.48 -11.11
CA ARG A 236 5.27 -17.86 -9.93
C ARG A 236 5.79 -17.12 -8.70
N GLY A 237 5.26 -17.44 -7.53
CA GLY A 237 5.64 -16.80 -6.27
C GLY A 237 5.02 -15.42 -6.08
N TYR A 238 3.87 -15.14 -6.71
CA TYR A 238 3.27 -13.80 -6.69
C TYR A 238 1.95 -13.73 -5.92
N VAL A 239 1.68 -12.56 -5.33
CA VAL A 239 0.37 -12.23 -4.73
C VAL A 239 -0.28 -11.12 -5.55
N ALA A 240 -1.52 -11.35 -5.99
CA ALA A 240 -2.28 -10.37 -6.77
C ALA A 240 -3.63 -10.06 -6.11
N VAL A 241 -3.93 -8.77 -5.93
CA VAL A 241 -5.25 -8.27 -5.54
C VAL A 241 -5.85 -7.50 -6.71
N THR A 242 -6.84 -8.09 -7.36
CA THR A 242 -7.55 -7.51 -8.52
C THR A 242 -8.99 -7.13 -8.17
N GLY A 243 -9.48 -7.54 -6.99
CA GLY A 243 -10.80 -7.22 -6.47
C GLY A 243 -10.95 -7.62 -5.01
N GLY A 244 -12.17 -7.47 -4.48
CA GLY A 244 -12.49 -7.85 -3.10
C GLY A 244 -11.91 -6.92 -2.02
N THR A 245 -12.03 -7.34 -0.77
CA THR A 245 -11.48 -6.66 0.41
C THR A 245 -10.55 -7.60 1.17
N VAL A 246 -9.34 -7.15 1.48
CA VAL A 246 -8.31 -7.88 2.21
C VAL A 246 -7.97 -7.11 3.48
N ASN A 247 -8.31 -7.66 4.66
CA ASN A 247 -7.91 -7.10 5.95
C ASN A 247 -6.93 -8.06 6.61
N VAL A 248 -5.70 -7.60 6.86
CA VAL A 248 -4.63 -8.42 7.41
C VAL A 248 -4.14 -7.81 8.73
N THR A 249 -3.95 -8.68 9.72
CA THR A 249 -3.09 -8.41 10.88
C THR A 249 -2.08 -9.54 11.02
N SER A 250 -0.80 -9.23 10.85
CA SER A 250 0.29 -10.20 10.92
C SER A 250 1.37 -9.76 11.89
N THR A 251 2.16 -10.71 12.40
CA THR A 251 3.46 -10.38 13.02
C THR A 251 4.58 -10.39 11.99
N GLY A 252 4.50 -11.19 10.93
CA GLY A 252 5.34 -11.06 9.74
C GLY A 252 4.87 -9.96 8.80
N ASP A 253 5.09 -10.17 7.51
CA ASP A 253 4.65 -9.29 6.43
C ASP A 253 3.12 -9.39 6.25
N ALA A 254 2.46 -8.32 5.79
CA ALA A 254 1.01 -8.45 5.54
C ALA A 254 0.73 -9.21 4.24
N LEU A 255 1.41 -8.84 3.16
CA LEU A 255 1.40 -9.54 1.88
C LEU A 255 2.83 -9.78 1.40
N THR A 256 3.17 -11.03 1.11
CA THR A 256 4.50 -11.45 0.63
C THR A 256 4.39 -12.19 -0.69
N GLY A 257 5.06 -11.66 -1.72
CA GLY A 257 5.36 -12.38 -2.95
C GLY A 257 6.86 -12.62 -3.05
N GLN A 258 7.28 -13.87 -3.27
CA GLN A 258 8.65 -14.18 -3.63
C GLN A 258 9.11 -13.44 -4.90
N THR A 259 8.21 -13.25 -5.86
CA THR A 259 8.45 -12.42 -7.04
C THR A 259 7.73 -11.10 -6.91
N ASP A 260 6.40 -11.11 -7.01
CA ASP A 260 5.63 -9.89 -7.19
C ASP A 260 4.49 -9.73 -6.18
N VAL A 261 4.20 -8.48 -5.81
CA VAL A 261 2.95 -8.08 -5.19
C VAL A 261 2.23 -7.09 -6.09
N ILE A 262 1.07 -7.46 -6.60
CA ILE A 262 0.35 -6.71 -7.64
C ILE A 262 -1.02 -6.27 -7.15
N VAL A 263 -1.30 -4.98 -7.19
CA VAL A 263 -2.61 -4.40 -6.86
C VAL A 263 -3.18 -3.71 -8.09
N ASN A 264 -4.27 -4.28 -8.62
CA ASN A 264 -4.99 -3.78 -9.79
C ASN A 264 -6.50 -3.65 -9.53
N GLY A 265 -6.85 -3.35 -8.28
CA GLY A 265 -8.23 -3.24 -7.82
C GLY A 265 -8.36 -3.62 -6.35
N GLY A 266 -9.60 -3.72 -5.88
CA GLY A 266 -9.91 -4.13 -4.50
C GLY A 266 -9.48 -3.12 -3.43
N SER A 267 -9.59 -3.54 -2.17
CA SER A 267 -9.20 -2.76 -0.99
C SER A 267 -8.35 -3.59 -0.04
N ILE A 268 -7.16 -3.10 0.30
CA ILE A 268 -6.24 -3.72 1.25
C ILE A 268 -6.13 -2.83 2.49
N THR A 269 -6.31 -3.43 3.67
CA THR A 269 -5.92 -2.85 4.97
C THR A 269 -4.94 -3.79 5.64
N ALA A 270 -3.68 -3.37 5.75
CA ALA A 270 -2.58 -4.14 6.27
C ALA A 270 -2.07 -3.53 7.58
N ARG A 271 -1.98 -4.35 8.63
CA ARG A 271 -1.35 -3.99 9.90
C ARG A 271 -0.33 -5.05 10.27
N THR A 272 0.94 -4.68 10.39
CA THR A 272 1.97 -5.56 10.93
C THR A 272 2.31 -5.19 12.37
N THR A 273 2.84 -6.15 13.12
CA THR A 273 3.10 -5.99 14.57
C THR A 273 4.42 -6.59 15.06
N GLY A 274 5.15 -7.33 14.21
CA GLY A 274 6.48 -7.83 14.55
C GLY A 274 7.56 -6.75 14.49
N ALA A 275 8.76 -7.08 14.93
CA ALA A 275 9.87 -6.13 15.01
C ALA A 275 10.85 -6.24 13.84
N ASP A 276 10.99 -7.42 13.22
CA ASP A 276 12.01 -7.69 12.21
C ASP A 276 11.35 -7.87 10.84
N SER A 277 11.66 -6.96 9.90
CA SER A 277 11.19 -7.00 8.51
C SER A 277 9.69 -7.18 8.33
N ALA A 278 8.86 -6.68 9.25
CA ALA A 278 7.42 -6.84 9.20
C ALA A 278 6.78 -5.73 8.36
N LYS A 279 6.85 -5.91 7.03
CA LYS A 279 6.47 -4.92 6.02
C LYS A 279 5.00 -5.04 5.63
N GLY A 280 4.42 -3.96 5.12
CA GLY A 280 3.04 -3.98 4.62
C GLY A 280 2.91 -4.86 3.37
N LEU A 281 3.48 -4.39 2.26
CA LEU A 281 3.58 -5.15 1.02
C LEU A 281 5.05 -5.42 0.73
N LYS A 282 5.41 -6.68 0.46
CA LYS A 282 6.79 -7.08 0.18
C LYS A 282 6.87 -8.00 -1.02
N ALA A 283 7.74 -7.64 -1.96
CA ALA A 283 8.00 -8.41 -3.16
C ALA A 283 9.51 -8.57 -3.39
N GLY A 284 9.97 -9.77 -3.74
CA GLY A 284 11.39 -9.97 -4.09
C GLY A 284 11.82 -9.31 -5.41
N VAL A 285 10.88 -8.98 -6.29
CA VAL A 285 11.15 -8.42 -7.63
C VAL A 285 10.35 -7.16 -7.90
N LEU A 286 9.02 -7.21 -7.77
CA LEU A 286 8.20 -6.07 -8.17
C LEU A 286 6.97 -5.89 -7.29
N THR A 287 6.84 -4.72 -6.68
CA THR A 287 5.56 -4.27 -6.12
C THR A 287 4.90 -3.27 -7.07
N VAL A 288 3.69 -3.58 -7.56
CA VAL A 288 2.92 -2.72 -8.48
C VAL A 288 1.58 -2.33 -7.89
N ILE A 289 1.24 -1.04 -7.97
CA ILE A 289 -0.08 -0.51 -7.63
C ILE A 289 -0.60 0.34 -8.79
N SER A 290 -1.56 -0.20 -9.53
CA SER A 290 -2.18 0.47 -10.68
C SER A 290 -3.64 0.86 -10.45
N ASP A 291 -4.33 0.23 -9.51
CA ASP A 291 -5.70 0.58 -9.09
C ASP A 291 -5.97 0.06 -7.67
N GLY A 292 -7.14 0.36 -7.12
CA GLY A 292 -7.58 -0.06 -5.79
C GLY A 292 -7.13 0.89 -4.67
N THR A 293 -7.42 0.49 -3.43
CA THR A 293 -7.03 1.24 -2.23
C THR A 293 -6.12 0.41 -1.34
N VAL A 294 -4.96 0.95 -0.99
CA VAL A 294 -3.96 0.29 -0.14
C VAL A 294 -3.76 1.14 1.12
N ASN A 295 -4.11 0.61 2.28
CA ASN A 295 -3.91 1.26 3.58
C ASN A 295 -2.97 0.40 4.44
N VAL A 296 -1.77 0.91 4.71
CA VAL A 296 -0.73 0.18 5.44
C VAL A 296 -0.39 0.87 6.75
N ASN A 297 -0.29 0.08 7.81
CA ASN A 297 0.35 0.45 9.07
C ASN A 297 1.38 -0.62 9.42
N ALA A 298 2.62 -0.40 8.99
CA ALA A 298 3.72 -1.34 9.17
C ALA A 298 4.67 -0.90 10.28
N THR A 299 5.33 -1.87 10.91
CA THR A 299 6.43 -1.63 11.86
C THR A 299 7.77 -1.49 11.17
N ASP A 300 7.92 -2.05 9.97
CA ASP A 300 9.03 -1.83 9.03
C ASP A 300 8.52 -0.99 7.84
N ASP A 301 8.95 -1.30 6.62
CA ASP A 301 8.49 -0.61 5.41
C ASP A 301 6.99 -0.77 5.12
N GLY A 302 6.38 0.27 4.57
CA GLY A 302 4.99 0.22 4.12
C GLY A 302 4.82 -0.58 2.83
N VAL A 303 5.46 -0.10 1.76
CA VAL A 303 5.43 -0.72 0.42
C VAL A 303 6.88 -0.95 0.00
N HIS A 304 7.25 -2.21 -0.21
CA HIS A 304 8.64 -2.62 -0.37
C HIS A 304 8.84 -3.51 -1.59
N SER A 305 10.01 -3.41 -2.21
CA SER A 305 10.54 -4.48 -3.06
C SER A 305 12.06 -4.58 -3.01
N ASP A 306 12.59 -5.80 -3.04
CA ASP A 306 14.03 -6.07 -3.15
C ASP A 306 14.59 -5.70 -4.53
N ALA A 307 13.74 -5.27 -5.49
CA ALA A 307 14.18 -4.62 -6.71
C ALA A 307 13.42 -3.34 -7.02
N ALA A 308 12.14 -3.38 -7.42
CA ALA A 308 11.44 -2.18 -7.90
C ALA A 308 10.03 -1.99 -7.35
N VAL A 309 9.64 -0.74 -7.14
CA VAL A 309 8.25 -0.34 -6.85
C VAL A 309 7.71 0.53 -7.97
N THR A 310 6.52 0.22 -8.47
CA THR A 310 5.80 1.05 -9.44
C THR A 310 4.39 1.38 -8.95
N ILE A 311 4.07 2.66 -8.85
CA ILE A 311 2.73 3.17 -8.51
C ILE A 311 2.27 4.09 -9.64
N ASP A 312 1.37 3.62 -10.48
CA ASP A 312 0.85 4.37 -11.63
C ASP A 312 -0.67 4.59 -11.59
N GLY A 313 -1.32 4.18 -10.50
CA GLY A 313 -2.72 4.49 -10.20
C GLY A 313 -3.11 4.15 -8.77
N GLY A 314 -4.41 4.01 -8.51
CA GLY A 314 -4.95 3.71 -7.18
C GLY A 314 -4.72 4.80 -6.12
N ALA A 315 -5.02 4.44 -4.86
CA ALA A 315 -4.80 5.28 -3.69
C ALA A 315 -4.07 4.50 -2.59
N THR A 316 -2.86 4.94 -2.26
CA THR A 316 -1.97 4.31 -1.29
C THR A 316 -1.75 5.25 -0.12
N THR A 317 -2.09 4.81 1.09
CA THR A 317 -1.83 5.51 2.35
C THR A 317 -0.97 4.62 3.24
N VAL A 318 0.14 5.17 3.74
CA VAL A 318 1.13 4.42 4.51
C VAL A 318 1.42 5.13 5.83
N ALA A 319 1.54 4.35 6.89
CA ALA A 319 2.32 4.67 8.07
C ALA A 319 3.30 3.52 8.30
N SER A 320 4.59 3.81 8.41
CA SER A 320 5.64 2.81 8.60
C SER A 320 6.45 3.10 9.88
N GLY A 321 7.21 2.13 10.35
CA GLY A 321 8.24 2.36 11.37
C GLY A 321 9.58 2.73 10.73
N ASP A 322 9.85 2.14 9.56
CA ASP A 322 10.96 2.49 8.67
C ASP A 322 10.39 3.25 7.46
N ASP A 323 10.50 2.77 6.23
CA ASP A 323 10.19 3.60 5.07
C ASP A 323 8.75 3.54 4.60
N GLY A 324 8.27 4.66 4.07
CA GLY A 324 6.92 4.70 3.50
C GLY A 324 6.83 3.82 2.25
N VAL A 325 7.70 4.09 1.28
CA VAL A 325 7.83 3.34 0.03
C VAL A 325 9.31 3.13 -0.23
N HIS A 326 9.74 1.88 -0.31
CA HIS A 326 11.14 1.52 -0.51
C HIS A 326 11.33 0.54 -1.67
N ALA A 327 12.40 0.75 -2.44
CA ALA A 327 12.90 -0.23 -3.38
C ALA A 327 14.43 -0.19 -3.45
N GLU A 328 15.08 -1.34 -3.47
CA GLU A 328 16.55 -1.42 -3.58
C GLU A 328 17.09 -0.81 -4.88
N THR A 329 16.26 -0.72 -5.93
CA THR A 329 16.59 -0.03 -7.17
C THR A 329 15.70 1.18 -7.42
N ASP A 330 14.57 1.01 -8.09
CA ASP A 330 13.79 2.11 -8.60
C ASP A 330 12.42 2.19 -7.92
N VAL A 331 12.11 3.36 -7.35
CA VAL A 331 10.73 3.74 -7.05
C VAL A 331 10.20 4.62 -8.19
N ARG A 332 9.09 4.20 -8.81
CA ARG A 332 8.44 4.92 -9.91
C ARG A 332 7.01 5.28 -9.55
N ILE A 333 6.74 6.57 -9.45
CA ILE A 333 5.38 7.11 -9.23
C ILE A 333 4.93 7.85 -10.50
N GLY A 334 4.02 7.23 -11.25
CA GLY A 334 3.47 7.75 -12.51
C GLY A 334 2.05 8.30 -12.41
N GLY A 335 1.32 7.95 -11.35
CA GLY A 335 -0.10 8.26 -11.21
C GLY A 335 -0.61 7.98 -9.80
N GLY A 336 -1.93 7.99 -9.65
CA GLY A 336 -2.58 7.72 -8.37
C GLY A 336 -2.29 8.76 -7.27
N THR A 337 -2.60 8.36 -6.03
CA THR A 337 -2.25 9.11 -4.82
C THR A 337 -1.37 8.27 -3.92
N VAL A 338 -0.26 8.82 -3.45
CA VAL A 338 0.64 8.23 -2.44
C VAL A 338 0.70 9.18 -1.26
N ASN A 339 0.26 8.72 -0.09
CA ASN A 339 0.22 9.51 1.14
C ASN A 339 0.94 8.77 2.27
N VAL A 340 2.22 9.08 2.45
CA VAL A 340 3.01 8.62 3.59
C VAL A 340 2.77 9.57 4.75
N THR A 341 2.03 9.08 5.75
CA THR A 341 1.55 9.87 6.89
C THR A 341 2.56 9.93 8.03
N ARG A 342 3.49 8.96 8.09
CA ARG A 342 4.58 8.86 9.05
C ARG A 342 5.53 7.76 8.59
N SER A 343 6.84 8.01 8.65
CA SER A 343 7.91 7.06 8.36
C SER A 343 9.25 7.55 8.91
N TYR A 344 10.28 6.71 8.88
CA TYR A 344 11.68 7.12 9.03
C TYR A 344 12.07 7.93 7.79
N GLU A 345 12.11 7.31 6.61
CA GLU A 345 12.16 8.01 5.31
C GLU A 345 10.84 7.88 4.54
N GLY A 346 10.47 8.89 3.76
CA GLY A 346 9.17 8.88 3.07
C GLY A 346 9.15 7.96 1.86
N VAL A 347 10.04 8.22 0.91
CA VAL A 347 10.22 7.44 -0.33
C VAL A 347 11.71 7.23 -0.55
N GLU A 348 12.16 5.99 -0.53
CA GLU A 348 13.56 5.60 -0.70
C GLU A 348 13.73 4.69 -1.94
N GLY A 349 14.83 4.90 -2.66
CA GLY A 349 15.45 3.84 -3.45
C GLY A 349 16.73 4.34 -4.11
N LEU A 350 17.45 3.49 -4.84
CA LEU A 350 18.60 3.98 -5.63
C LEU A 350 18.17 5.12 -6.56
N LYS A 351 16.98 5.01 -7.16
CA LYS A 351 16.40 6.08 -7.99
C LYS A 351 14.94 6.27 -7.66
N VAL A 352 14.55 7.54 -7.46
CA VAL A 352 13.17 7.94 -7.23
C VAL A 352 12.68 8.78 -8.42
N TYR A 353 11.66 8.28 -9.10
CA TYR A 353 11.04 8.92 -10.25
C TYR A 353 9.59 9.32 -9.95
N VAL A 354 9.28 10.61 -10.10
CA VAL A 354 7.90 11.10 -10.07
C VAL A 354 7.57 11.75 -11.40
N THR A 355 6.68 11.13 -12.16
CA THR A 355 6.24 11.61 -13.49
C THR A 355 4.79 12.07 -13.49
N GLY A 356 4.02 11.71 -12.46
CA GLY A 356 2.62 12.08 -12.31
C GLY A 356 2.09 11.78 -10.90
N GLY A 357 0.77 11.85 -10.73
CA GLY A 357 0.10 11.57 -9.45
C GLY A 357 0.20 12.69 -8.41
N THR A 358 -0.32 12.40 -7.22
CA THR A 358 -0.20 13.26 -6.02
C THR A 358 0.58 12.49 -4.97
N VAL A 359 1.71 13.03 -4.51
CA VAL A 359 2.59 12.41 -3.52
C VAL A 359 2.76 13.34 -2.33
N SER A 360 2.46 12.84 -1.14
CA SER A 360 2.78 13.52 0.11
C SER A 360 3.53 12.58 1.05
N ALA A 361 4.56 13.11 1.70
CA ALA A 361 5.34 12.37 2.68
C ALA A 361 5.62 13.20 3.92
N VAL A 362 5.43 12.57 5.09
CA VAL A 362 5.83 13.08 6.40
C VAL A 362 6.82 12.07 6.99
N ALA A 363 8.09 12.48 7.09
CA ALA A 363 9.20 11.63 7.51
C ALA A 363 9.89 12.22 8.74
N THR A 364 10.47 11.37 9.59
CA THR A 364 11.29 11.82 10.73
C THR A 364 12.73 12.08 10.34
N ASP A 365 13.19 11.47 9.26
CA ASP A 365 14.42 11.77 8.56
C ASP A 365 14.06 12.39 7.20
N ASP A 366 14.54 11.83 6.09
CA ASP A 366 14.38 12.41 4.76
C ASP A 366 13.02 12.07 4.17
N ALA A 367 12.37 13.06 3.58
CA ALA A 367 11.06 12.76 2.99
C ALA A 367 11.20 11.99 1.67
N PHE A 368 12.19 12.32 0.85
CA PHE A 368 12.61 11.52 -0.29
C PHE A 368 14.12 11.31 -0.18
N ASN A 369 14.56 10.07 -0.28
CA ASN A 369 15.97 9.71 -0.25
C ASN A 369 16.33 8.91 -1.51
N ALA A 370 17.46 9.25 -2.12
CA ALA A 370 18.06 8.42 -3.16
C ALA A 370 19.49 8.05 -2.78
N SER A 371 19.65 6.83 -2.30
CA SER A 371 20.88 6.32 -1.69
C SER A 371 21.55 5.27 -2.59
N ASP A 372 22.89 5.25 -2.62
CA ASP A 372 23.66 4.21 -3.30
C ASP A 372 24.66 3.61 -2.30
N PRO A 373 24.40 2.40 -1.77
CA PRO A 373 25.25 1.81 -0.73
C PRO A 373 26.67 1.48 -1.22
N THR A 374 26.93 1.56 -2.52
CA THR A 374 28.28 1.36 -3.10
C THR A 374 29.17 2.59 -2.98
N TYR A 375 28.61 3.75 -2.61
CA TYR A 375 29.31 5.02 -2.40
C TYR A 375 29.13 5.49 -0.96
N GLY A 376 30.07 6.30 -0.45
CA GLY A 376 29.87 6.93 0.87
C GLY A 376 28.74 7.96 0.83
N GLU A 377 28.07 8.20 1.95
CA GLU A 377 26.91 9.11 2.09
C GLU A 377 27.18 10.53 1.54
N MET A 378 28.39 11.06 1.70
CA MET A 378 28.77 12.39 1.20
C MET A 378 29.41 12.37 -0.21
N GLN A 379 29.54 11.19 -0.81
CA GLN A 379 30.15 11.02 -2.12
C GLN A 379 29.07 11.05 -3.20
N ASN A 380 29.31 11.84 -4.25
CA ASN A 380 28.45 11.85 -5.43
C ASN A 380 28.46 10.48 -6.13
N SER A 381 27.36 9.74 -6.02
CA SER A 381 27.08 8.55 -6.82
C SER A 381 26.53 8.96 -8.19
N PRO A 382 27.06 8.40 -9.30
CA PRO A 382 26.51 8.60 -10.62
C PRO A 382 25.19 7.83 -10.86
N ASN A 383 24.82 6.93 -9.96
CA ASN A 383 23.64 6.07 -10.09
C ASN A 383 22.43 6.63 -9.33
N ALA A 384 22.67 7.25 -8.17
CA ALA A 384 21.62 7.81 -7.35
C ALA A 384 20.93 9.01 -8.03
N LEU A 385 19.60 9.04 -8.00
CA LEU A 385 18.83 10.11 -8.66
C LEU A 385 17.45 10.29 -8.05
N ILE A 386 17.13 11.52 -7.70
CA ILE A 386 15.73 11.96 -7.61
C ILE A 386 15.35 12.73 -8.87
N SER A 387 14.27 12.32 -9.55
CA SER A 387 13.76 12.99 -10.75
C SER A 387 12.25 13.22 -10.67
N ILE A 388 11.86 14.49 -10.54
CA ILE A 388 10.46 14.92 -10.51
C ILE A 388 10.17 15.69 -11.81
N THR A 389 9.43 15.08 -12.73
CA THR A 389 9.09 15.65 -14.04
C THR A 389 7.61 16.02 -14.19
N GLY A 390 6.77 15.58 -13.25
CA GLY A 390 5.34 15.87 -13.23
C GLY A 390 4.73 15.63 -11.84
N GLY A 391 3.40 15.66 -11.78
CA GLY A 391 2.66 15.42 -10.54
C GLY A 391 2.67 16.60 -9.55
N ALA A 392 2.12 16.35 -8.37
CA ALA A 392 2.12 17.25 -7.22
C ALA A 392 2.81 16.55 -6.03
N VAL A 393 4.00 17.03 -5.66
CA VAL A 393 4.83 16.51 -4.57
C VAL A 393 4.81 17.50 -3.42
N SER A 394 4.43 17.05 -2.22
CA SER A 394 4.41 17.85 -1.00
C SER A 394 5.06 17.09 0.14
N VAL A 395 6.27 17.49 0.53
CA VAL A 395 7.08 16.76 1.50
C VAL A 395 7.35 17.57 2.76
N ASN A 396 7.38 16.86 3.89
CA ASN A 396 7.63 17.38 5.22
C ASN A 396 8.60 16.44 5.94
N ALA A 397 9.88 16.76 5.86
CA ALA A 397 10.97 15.94 6.38
C ALA A 397 11.36 16.35 7.80
N GLY A 398 11.99 15.49 8.58
CA GLY A 398 12.67 15.88 9.82
C GLY A 398 14.04 16.50 9.55
N THR A 399 14.72 15.99 8.53
CA THR A 399 16.01 16.42 7.97
C THR A 399 15.81 17.00 6.58
N ASP A 400 16.17 16.26 5.53
CA ASP A 400 16.25 16.71 4.17
C ASP A 400 14.94 16.49 3.44
N GLY A 401 14.50 17.54 2.77
CA GLY A 401 13.24 17.48 2.03
C GLY A 401 13.32 16.48 0.89
N LEU A 402 14.31 16.70 0.01
CA LEU A 402 14.73 15.80 -1.04
C LEU A 402 16.24 15.63 -0.87
N ASP A 403 16.70 14.42 -0.60
CA ASP A 403 18.12 14.08 -0.51
C ASP A 403 18.52 13.09 -1.59
N SER A 404 19.64 13.35 -2.24
CA SER A 404 20.21 12.41 -3.19
C SER A 404 21.72 12.33 -3.04
N ASN A 405 22.19 11.10 -2.84
CA ASN A 405 23.62 10.79 -2.94
C ASN A 405 24.16 11.03 -4.36
N GLY A 406 23.30 11.29 -5.34
CA GLY A 406 23.66 11.64 -6.71
C GLY A 406 22.97 12.91 -7.16
N ALA A 407 22.28 12.87 -8.31
CA ALA A 407 21.68 14.05 -8.91
C ALA A 407 20.24 14.30 -8.42
N LEU A 408 19.83 15.57 -8.40
CA LEU A 408 18.45 15.97 -8.15
C LEU A 408 17.91 16.77 -9.34
N THR A 409 16.83 16.30 -9.95
CA THR A 409 16.22 16.94 -11.13
C THR A 409 14.77 17.30 -10.87
N ILE A 410 14.47 18.59 -10.98
CA ILE A 410 13.10 19.14 -11.05
C ILE A 410 12.82 19.55 -12.50
N GLY A 411 12.17 18.65 -13.23
CA GLY A 411 11.82 18.79 -14.64
C GLY A 411 10.40 19.29 -14.90
N GLY A 412 9.52 19.32 -13.90
CA GLY A 412 8.13 19.74 -14.03
C GLY A 412 7.32 19.57 -12.74
N GLY A 413 5.99 19.60 -12.86
CA GLY A 413 5.08 19.41 -11.72
C GLY A 413 5.02 20.60 -10.75
N THR A 414 4.41 20.34 -9.58
CA THR A 414 4.42 21.24 -8.41
C THR A 414 5.12 20.53 -7.27
N VAL A 415 6.19 21.13 -6.73
CA VAL A 415 7.03 20.55 -5.69
C VAL A 415 7.09 21.52 -4.51
N VAL A 416 6.56 21.08 -3.37
CA VAL A 416 6.52 21.85 -2.12
C VAL A 416 7.32 21.09 -1.08
N VAL A 417 8.40 21.72 -0.60
CA VAL A 417 9.37 21.09 0.28
C VAL A 417 9.49 21.84 1.60
N SER A 418 9.23 21.13 2.68
CA SER A 418 9.53 21.56 4.05
C SER A 418 10.63 20.69 4.64
N GLY A 419 11.88 21.15 4.52
CA GLY A 419 13.03 20.53 5.16
C GLY A 419 13.09 20.82 6.67
N SER A 420 14.25 20.59 7.29
CA SER A 420 14.37 20.72 8.74
C SER A 420 14.00 22.11 9.27
N GLY A 421 13.21 22.14 10.35
CA GLY A 421 12.83 23.36 11.05
C GLY A 421 13.77 23.71 12.21
N THR A 422 14.77 22.86 12.46
CA THR A 422 15.67 22.95 13.62
C THR A 422 17.12 22.66 13.27
N ARG A 423 17.39 21.77 12.31
CA ARG A 423 18.75 21.42 11.84
C ARG A 423 19.15 22.28 10.64
N GLY A 424 20.44 22.58 10.54
CA GLY A 424 21.05 23.24 9.39
C GLY A 424 22.57 23.12 9.47
N GLY A 425 23.27 23.39 8.37
CA GLY A 425 24.72 23.16 8.30
C GLY A 425 25.10 21.75 7.80
N GLY A 426 24.24 21.15 7.00
CA GLY A 426 24.39 19.82 6.42
C GLY A 426 23.07 19.36 5.84
N GLU A 427 21.97 19.76 6.49
CA GLU A 427 20.60 19.42 6.11
C GLU A 427 19.84 20.65 5.57
N GLY A 428 19.00 20.46 4.57
CA GLY A 428 18.17 21.44 3.93
C GLY A 428 16.96 20.90 3.16
N GLY A 429 16.15 21.79 2.59
CA GLY A 429 15.02 21.33 1.79
C GLY A 429 15.46 20.62 0.50
N LEU A 430 16.51 21.09 -0.15
CA LEU A 430 17.11 20.44 -1.33
C LEU A 430 18.55 20.09 -1.00
N ASP A 431 18.84 18.80 -0.93
CA ASP A 431 20.17 18.23 -0.81
C ASP A 431 20.46 17.29 -1.98
N ALA A 432 21.70 17.36 -2.47
CA ALA A 432 22.22 16.55 -3.53
C ALA A 432 23.74 16.65 -3.50
N ASN A 433 24.41 15.51 -3.44
CA ASN A 433 25.87 15.43 -3.60
C ASN A 433 26.28 15.75 -5.04
N GLY A 434 25.41 15.45 -6.00
CA GLY A 434 25.57 15.71 -7.42
C GLY A 434 24.94 17.02 -7.87
N ALA A 435 24.64 17.11 -9.17
CA ALA A 435 24.09 18.33 -9.76
C ALA A 435 22.59 18.48 -9.47
N VAL A 436 22.18 19.67 -9.01
CA VAL A 436 20.78 20.07 -8.98
C VAL A 436 20.38 20.72 -10.30
N THR A 437 19.33 20.21 -10.94
CA THR A 437 18.75 20.76 -12.17
C THR A 437 17.32 21.22 -11.93
N ILE A 438 16.98 22.44 -12.35
CA ILE A 438 15.61 22.98 -12.34
C ILE A 438 15.28 23.42 -13.76
N ALA A 439 14.55 22.59 -14.49
CA ALA A 439 14.25 22.80 -15.91
C ALA A 439 12.85 23.39 -16.16
N ALA A 440 11.84 22.95 -15.40
CA ALA A 440 10.49 23.49 -15.47
C ALA A 440 9.72 23.28 -14.16
N GLY A 441 8.42 23.61 -14.16
CA GLY A 441 7.51 23.36 -13.03
C GLY A 441 7.47 24.51 -12.02
N THR A 442 6.85 24.24 -10.87
CA THR A 442 6.80 25.15 -9.73
C THR A 442 7.46 24.47 -8.54
N LEU A 443 8.45 25.11 -7.95
CA LEU A 443 9.17 24.63 -6.77
C LEU A 443 9.11 25.69 -5.68
N ILE A 444 8.76 25.29 -4.47
CA ILE A 444 9.11 26.02 -3.26
C ILE A 444 9.80 25.08 -2.28
N SER A 445 10.94 25.51 -1.75
CA SER A 445 11.66 24.80 -0.71
C SER A 445 11.92 25.74 0.46
N THR A 446 11.66 25.24 1.67
CA THR A 446 11.82 25.97 2.92
C THR A 446 12.46 25.08 3.98
N GLY A 447 13.16 25.71 4.92
CA GLY A 447 13.81 25.06 6.05
C GLY A 447 14.75 26.05 6.73
N ILE A 448 15.44 25.64 7.80
CA ILE A 448 16.55 26.44 8.34
C ILE A 448 17.60 26.64 7.23
N SER A 449 17.91 25.58 6.48
CA SER A 449 18.48 25.66 5.14
C SER A 449 17.38 25.27 4.12
N ALA A 450 17.08 26.12 3.14
CA ALA A 450 16.19 25.73 2.04
C ALA A 450 16.90 24.88 0.98
N THR A 451 18.23 24.95 0.95
CA THR A 451 19.09 24.11 0.12
C THR A 451 20.49 24.15 0.70
N THR A 452 21.17 23.01 0.64
CA THR A 452 22.59 22.81 0.96
C THR A 452 23.39 22.68 -0.34
N SER A 453 22.76 22.18 -1.40
CA SER A 453 23.33 22.06 -2.73
C SER A 453 23.59 23.40 -3.44
N THR A 454 24.43 23.33 -4.47
CA THR A 454 24.61 24.46 -5.41
C THR A 454 23.44 24.50 -6.40
N LEU A 455 22.67 25.59 -6.38
CA LEU A 455 21.57 25.81 -7.32
C LEU A 455 22.08 26.02 -8.76
N PRO A 456 21.31 25.61 -9.79
CA PRO A 456 21.78 25.61 -11.17
C PRO A 456 21.98 27.02 -11.73
N THR A 457 23.01 27.17 -12.58
CA THR A 457 23.32 28.41 -13.32
C THR A 457 22.59 28.53 -14.68
N SER A 458 21.95 27.46 -15.14
CA SER A 458 21.15 27.39 -16.37
C SER A 458 19.75 26.81 -16.09
N GLY A 459 18.87 26.79 -17.10
CA GLY A 459 17.48 26.35 -16.93
C GLY A 459 16.57 27.43 -16.31
N GLN A 460 15.47 27.01 -15.68
CA GLN A 460 14.44 27.90 -15.14
C GLN A 460 15.02 28.85 -14.08
N GLY A 461 14.49 30.07 -14.01
CA GLY A 461 14.89 31.04 -13.00
C GLY A 461 14.43 30.65 -11.59
N TRP A 462 15.19 31.04 -10.59
CA TRP A 462 14.89 30.82 -9.18
C TRP A 462 15.29 32.02 -8.34
N VAL A 463 14.61 32.22 -7.22
CA VAL A 463 15.01 33.14 -6.14
C VAL A 463 15.43 32.31 -4.93
N SER A 464 16.50 32.72 -4.25
CA SER A 464 16.97 32.11 -3.02
C SER A 464 17.23 33.20 -1.99
N VAL A 465 16.72 33.05 -0.78
CA VAL A 465 16.91 34.01 0.30
C VAL A 465 17.14 33.30 1.62
N THR A 466 18.09 33.82 2.39
CA THR A 466 18.25 33.49 3.80
C THR A 466 17.83 34.70 4.62
N LEU A 467 16.76 34.56 5.39
CA LEU A 467 16.22 35.65 6.20
C LEU A 467 17.16 35.98 7.37
N SER A 468 17.05 37.21 7.86
CA SER A 468 17.87 37.71 8.97
C SER A 468 17.58 36.99 10.30
N ALA A 469 16.39 36.42 10.44
CA ALA A 469 15.95 35.67 11.62
C ALA A 469 15.08 34.47 11.21
N ASN A 470 15.07 33.44 12.06
CA ASN A 470 14.16 32.31 11.93
C ASN A 470 12.71 32.79 12.00
N GLN A 471 11.88 32.31 11.08
CA GLN A 471 10.45 32.54 11.05
C GLN A 471 9.73 31.33 11.66
N PRO A 472 8.67 31.52 12.46
CA PRO A 472 7.90 30.41 13.02
C PRO A 472 7.04 29.73 11.95
N ALA A 473 6.66 28.47 12.21
CA ALA A 473 5.66 27.76 11.43
C ALA A 473 4.36 28.56 11.32
N GLY A 474 3.66 28.43 10.19
CA GLY A 474 2.47 29.21 9.86
C GLY A 474 2.76 30.61 9.31
N THR A 475 4.01 31.08 9.32
CA THR A 475 4.37 32.34 8.66
C THR A 475 4.17 32.21 7.16
N VAL A 476 3.46 33.17 6.56
CA VAL A 476 3.28 33.25 5.11
C VAL A 476 4.52 33.92 4.48
N VAL A 477 5.06 33.32 3.43
CA VAL A 477 6.07 33.92 2.54
C VAL A 477 5.38 34.35 1.25
N HIS A 478 5.68 35.56 0.78
CA HIS A 478 5.26 36.06 -0.52
C HIS A 478 6.46 36.30 -1.43
N ILE A 479 6.34 35.85 -2.67
CA ILE A 479 7.25 36.16 -3.79
C ILE A 479 6.48 37.08 -4.75
N ALA A 480 7.05 38.24 -5.03
CA ALA A 480 6.42 39.25 -5.87
C ALA A 480 7.43 39.99 -6.75
N THR A 481 6.95 40.63 -7.81
CA THR A 481 7.75 41.61 -8.54
C THR A 481 7.98 42.85 -7.68
N THR A 482 9.04 43.61 -7.95
CA THR A 482 9.29 44.91 -7.29
C THR A 482 8.23 45.97 -7.60
N SER A 483 7.45 45.78 -8.68
CA SER A 483 6.28 46.61 -9.02
C SER A 483 5.02 46.24 -8.24
N GLY A 484 5.05 45.22 -7.39
CA GLY A 484 3.93 44.84 -6.51
C GLY A 484 3.00 43.76 -7.04
N THR A 485 3.37 43.03 -8.10
CA THR A 485 2.60 41.88 -8.61
C THR A 485 2.95 40.62 -7.84
N GLN A 486 1.96 39.99 -7.22
CA GLN A 486 2.11 38.73 -6.47
C GLN A 486 2.31 37.55 -7.44
N ILE A 487 3.36 36.77 -7.23
CA ILE A 487 3.67 35.57 -8.02
C ILE A 487 3.23 34.32 -7.27
N ALA A 488 3.62 34.21 -6.01
CA ALA A 488 3.26 33.07 -5.16
C ALA A 488 3.23 33.45 -3.68
N SER A 489 2.34 32.81 -2.92
CA SER A 489 2.35 32.83 -1.46
C SER A 489 2.33 31.42 -0.89
N TYR A 490 3.06 31.20 0.21
CA TYR A 490 3.18 29.90 0.85
C TYR A 490 3.06 30.03 2.35
N THR A 491 2.19 29.22 2.96
CA THR A 491 2.11 29.09 4.42
C THR A 491 3.08 27.99 4.85
N ALA A 492 4.18 28.37 5.51
CA ALA A 492 5.21 27.42 5.91
C ALA A 492 4.70 26.40 6.94
N ALA A 493 4.86 25.11 6.64
CA ALA A 493 4.47 24.03 7.56
C ALA A 493 5.36 23.96 8.80
N LYS A 494 6.62 24.42 8.68
CA LYS A 494 7.64 24.39 9.74
C LYS A 494 8.27 25.76 9.95
N ALA A 495 9.01 25.90 11.04
CA ALA A 495 9.93 27.02 11.18
C ALA A 495 10.96 27.00 10.04
N PHE A 496 11.37 28.17 9.57
CA PHE A 496 12.30 28.26 8.43
C PHE A 496 13.13 29.54 8.50
N ARG A 497 14.20 29.58 7.73
CA ARG A 497 15.03 30.77 7.52
C ARG A 497 15.43 30.92 6.05
N GLY A 498 15.69 29.81 5.38
CA GLY A 498 15.89 29.75 3.94
C GLY A 498 14.56 29.63 3.19
N VAL A 499 14.50 30.24 2.01
CA VAL A 499 13.47 29.99 1.00
C VAL A 499 14.13 29.92 -0.38
N VAL A 500 13.83 28.87 -1.13
CA VAL A 500 14.09 28.78 -2.57
C VAL A 500 12.75 28.70 -3.28
N PHE A 501 12.56 29.50 -4.32
CA PHE A 501 11.36 29.44 -5.16
C PHE A 501 11.73 29.50 -6.65
N SER A 502 11.14 28.63 -7.45
CA SER A 502 11.26 28.63 -8.90
C SER A 502 9.88 28.46 -9.54
N SER A 503 9.63 29.20 -10.62
CA SER A 503 8.48 28.99 -11.50
C SER A 503 8.78 29.60 -12.87
N SER A 504 7.91 29.35 -13.85
CA SER A 504 7.98 29.98 -15.17
C SER A 504 7.87 31.52 -15.14
N GLN A 505 7.43 32.10 -14.03
CA GLN A 505 7.36 33.56 -13.83
C GLN A 505 8.65 34.19 -13.29
N ILE A 506 9.64 33.35 -12.92
CA ILE A 506 10.94 33.82 -12.44
C ILE A 506 11.94 33.89 -13.59
N THR A 507 12.37 35.12 -13.91
CA THR A 507 13.34 35.42 -14.96
C THR A 507 14.69 35.71 -14.34
N ARG A 508 15.74 34.97 -14.74
CA ARG A 508 17.12 35.18 -14.27
C ARG A 508 17.58 36.62 -14.51
N GLY A 509 18.35 37.17 -13.58
CA GLY A 509 18.81 38.56 -13.60
C GLY A 509 17.77 39.61 -13.22
N THR A 510 16.50 39.22 -13.01
CA THR A 510 15.44 40.13 -12.54
C THR A 510 15.39 40.15 -11.01
N THR A 511 15.13 41.33 -10.43
CA THR A 511 14.96 41.50 -8.98
C THR A 511 13.52 41.25 -8.55
N TYR A 512 13.33 40.45 -7.51
CA TYR A 512 12.05 40.12 -6.89
C TYR A 512 12.01 40.56 -5.43
N ALA A 513 10.82 40.90 -4.94
CA ALA A 513 10.57 41.26 -3.55
C ALA A 513 10.12 40.02 -2.76
N ILE A 514 10.73 39.80 -1.60
CA ILE A 514 10.34 38.78 -0.63
C ILE A 514 9.66 39.47 0.55
N ARG A 515 8.47 38.97 0.92
CA ARG A 515 7.68 39.50 2.05
C ARG A 515 7.27 38.37 2.98
N THR A 516 7.08 38.68 4.26
CA THR A 516 6.55 37.72 5.25
C THR A 516 5.34 38.26 6.02
N GLY A 517 4.54 37.35 6.58
CA GLY A 517 3.30 37.66 7.29
C GLY A 517 2.10 37.90 6.36
N GLY A 518 1.00 38.44 6.89
CA GLY A 518 -0.22 38.63 6.10
C GLY A 518 -1.01 37.33 5.91
N SER A 519 -1.68 37.20 4.77
CA SER A 519 -2.54 36.05 4.42
C SER A 519 -2.27 35.57 2.99
N VAL A 520 -2.47 34.27 2.75
CA VAL A 520 -2.44 33.69 1.40
C VAL A 520 -3.65 34.13 0.57
N SER A 521 -3.48 34.17 -0.75
CA SER A 521 -4.57 34.34 -1.73
C SER A 521 -4.12 33.78 -3.09
N GLY A 522 -5.03 33.67 -4.05
CA GLY A 522 -4.75 33.08 -5.37
C GLY A 522 -5.21 31.62 -5.47
N THR A 523 -4.67 30.89 -6.43
CA THR A 523 -5.04 29.48 -6.70
C THR A 523 -4.18 28.55 -5.85
N ALA A 524 -4.81 27.75 -4.98
CA ALA A 524 -4.12 26.70 -4.22
C ALA A 524 -3.61 25.60 -5.16
N VAL A 525 -2.33 25.23 -5.03
CA VAL A 525 -1.68 24.20 -5.86
C VAL A 525 -1.13 23.02 -5.03
N GLY A 526 -1.45 22.97 -3.73
CA GLY A 526 -1.04 21.90 -2.81
C GLY A 526 0.03 22.34 -1.81
N GLY A 527 0.17 21.58 -0.73
CA GLY A 527 1.21 21.79 0.29
C GLY A 527 1.18 23.14 1.02
N GLY A 528 0.13 23.95 0.88
CA GLY A 528 0.07 25.32 1.41
C GLY A 528 0.59 26.40 0.45
N LEU A 529 0.94 26.04 -0.78
CA LEU A 529 1.36 26.97 -1.85
C LEU A 529 0.15 27.47 -2.65
N TYR A 530 0.17 28.76 -2.95
CA TYR A 530 -0.82 29.46 -3.77
C TYR A 530 -0.10 30.28 -4.85
N LEU A 531 -0.64 30.26 -6.08
CA LEU A 531 -0.10 31.01 -7.22
C LEU A 531 -0.97 32.24 -7.55
N GLY A 532 -0.31 33.36 -7.88
CA GLY A 532 -0.93 34.65 -8.10
C GLY A 532 -1.55 35.24 -6.83
N GLY A 533 -2.63 36.01 -6.99
CA GLY A 533 -3.38 36.60 -5.87
C GLY A 533 -3.02 38.06 -5.59
N THR A 534 -3.37 38.52 -4.40
CA THR A 534 -3.14 39.89 -3.92
C THR A 534 -1.88 39.93 -3.04
N LEU A 535 -1.00 40.89 -3.31
CA LEU A 535 0.20 41.09 -2.52
C LEU A 535 -0.14 41.54 -1.09
N ASN A 536 0.42 40.86 -0.09
CA ASN A 536 0.27 41.17 1.34
C ASN A 536 1.64 41.05 2.04
N GLY A 537 1.67 41.09 3.37
CA GLY A 537 2.87 40.95 4.19
C GLY A 537 3.79 42.17 4.15
N THR A 538 4.87 42.10 4.92
CA THR A 538 5.90 43.14 5.02
C THR A 538 7.11 42.73 4.20
N GLN A 539 7.63 43.62 3.34
CA GLN A 539 8.86 43.33 2.59
C GLN A 539 10.05 43.20 3.53
N VAL A 540 10.76 42.09 3.42
CA VAL A 540 11.92 41.77 4.26
C VAL A 540 13.22 41.68 3.46
N ALA A 541 13.14 41.42 2.15
CA ALA A 541 14.31 41.34 1.27
C ALA A 541 13.95 41.63 -0.19
N THR A 542 14.99 41.87 -0.99
CA THR A 542 14.94 41.81 -2.46
C THR A 542 16.04 40.87 -2.96
N VAL A 543 15.76 40.05 -3.96
CA VAL A 543 16.67 39.02 -4.47
C VAL A 543 16.77 39.13 -5.98
N VAL A 544 17.98 39.05 -6.53
CA VAL A 544 18.19 38.92 -7.99
C VAL A 544 18.12 37.44 -8.35
N ALA A 545 17.18 37.05 -9.20
CA ALA A 545 16.99 35.66 -9.57
C ALA A 545 18.22 35.07 -10.28
N GLY A 546 18.60 33.84 -9.92
CA GLY A 546 19.75 33.13 -10.47
C GLY A 546 21.11 33.52 -9.88
N ASN A 547 21.15 34.44 -8.91
CA ASN A 547 22.35 34.82 -8.16
C ASN A 547 22.16 34.44 -6.69
N ARG A 548 23.23 33.94 -6.06
CA ARG A 548 23.28 33.71 -4.61
C ARG A 548 24.05 34.83 -3.92
#